data_AF-A0A529HRV5-F1
#
_entry.id   AF-A0A529HRV5-F1
#
_cell.length_a   1.000
_cell.length_b   1.000
_cell.length_c   1.000
_cell.angle_alpha   90.00
_cell.angle_beta   90.00
_cell.angle_gamma   90.00
#
_symmetry.space_group_name_H-M   'P 1'
#
loop_
_entity.id
_entity.type
_entity.pdbx_description
1 polymer ?
#
loop_
_entity_poly.entity_id
_entity_poly.type
_entity_poly.pdbx_seq_one_letter_code
_entity_poly.pdbx_strand_id
1 'polypeptide(L)' 'LHLSEHHGDGSPGANIRIEATGIIELHREFKAKNYRFNRPSLETTPWQTKEVTVIDPFGNRLTFFERD' A
#
# COMPACT_ATOMS: atom_id res chain seq x y z
N LEU A 1 12.66 -2.26 -0.41
CA LEU A 1 11.72 -3.33 0.00
C LEU A 1 11.79 -4.42 -1.05
N HIS A 2 12.07 -5.66 -0.66
CA HIS A 2 12.03 -6.83 -1.54
C HIS A 2 10.78 -7.63 -1.19
N LEU A 3 9.99 -8.02 -2.19
CA LEU A 3 8.79 -8.83 -2.02
C LEU A 3 9.08 -10.20 -2.62
N SER A 4 8.89 -11.26 -1.85
CA SER A 4 9.26 -12.63 -2.24
C SER A 4 8.32 -13.65 -1.62
N GLU A 5 7.98 -14.70 -2.37
CA GLU A 5 7.35 -15.92 -1.86
C GLU A 5 8.37 -16.97 -1.39
N HIS A 6 9.66 -16.74 -1.64
CA HIS A 6 10.69 -17.71 -1.32
C HIS A 6 10.83 -17.89 0.19
N HIS A 7 10.95 -19.16 0.59
CA HIS A 7 11.13 -19.53 1.99
C HIS A 7 12.40 -18.88 2.54
N GLY A 8 12.26 -18.14 3.64
CA GLY A 8 13.37 -17.46 4.32
C GLY A 8 13.62 -16.02 3.86
N ASP A 9 13.03 -15.56 2.75
CA ASP A 9 13.22 -14.19 2.24
C ASP A 9 12.22 -13.18 2.80
N GLY A 10 11.04 -13.65 3.21
CA GLY A 10 9.92 -12.81 3.61
C GLY A 10 9.12 -13.35 4.78
N SER A 11 8.30 -12.47 5.36
CA SER A 11 7.34 -12.80 6.42
C SER A 11 5.93 -12.87 5.81
N PRO A 12 5.24 -14.03 5.85
CA PRO A 12 3.89 -14.14 5.33
C PRO A 12 2.89 -13.24 6.05
N GLY A 13 2.01 -12.57 5.30
CA GLY A 13 0.94 -11.75 5.86
C GLY A 13 1.44 -10.50 6.59
N ALA A 14 2.64 -10.03 6.27
CA ALA A 14 3.21 -8.83 6.87
C ALA A 14 2.33 -7.60 6.62
N ASN A 15 2.32 -6.67 7.57
CA ASN A 15 1.72 -5.36 7.41
C ASN A 15 2.82 -4.30 7.59
N ILE A 16 3.12 -3.58 6.52
CA ILE A 16 4.23 -2.62 6.47
C ILE A 16 3.66 -1.24 6.16
N ARG A 17 3.98 -0.26 7.02
CA ARG A 17 3.61 1.14 6.85
C ARG A 17 4.82 1.94 6.37
N ILE A 18 4.70 2.58 5.21
CA ILE A 18 5.80 3.18 4.44
C ILE A 18 5.50 4.66 4.24
N GLU A 19 6.39 5.54 4.68
CA GLU A 19 6.27 6.97 4.41
C GLU A 19 6.57 7.23 2.92
N ALA A 20 5.69 7.97 2.25
CA ALA A 20 5.79 8.30 0.84
C ALA A 20 5.29 9.72 0.58
N THR A 21 5.53 10.23 -0.63
CA THR A 21 5.05 11.54 -1.09
C THR A 21 4.15 11.38 -2.31
N GLY A 22 3.21 12.30 -2.51
CA GLY A 22 2.31 12.31 -3.66
C GLY A 22 1.29 11.15 -3.64
N ILE A 23 0.75 10.82 -2.46
CA ILE A 23 -0.13 9.65 -2.30
C ILE A 23 -1.47 9.84 -3.03
N ILE A 24 -1.93 11.07 -3.17
CA ILE A 24 -3.15 11.39 -3.92
C ILE A 24 -2.97 11.04 -5.40
N GLU A 25 -1.84 11.43 -6.00
CA GLU A 25 -1.48 11.11 -7.38
C GLU A 25 -1.31 9.60 -7.57
N LEU A 26 -0.63 8.92 -6.64
CA LEU A 26 -0.49 7.46 -6.64
C LEU A 26 -1.85 6.76 -6.62
N HIS A 27 -2.77 7.20 -5.75
CA HIS A 27 -4.13 6.66 -5.70
C HIS A 27 -4.90 6.90 -7.00
N ARG A 28 -4.77 8.08 -7.63
CA ARG A 28 -5.38 8.34 -8.95
C ARG A 28 -4.84 7.38 -10.00
N GLU A 29 -3.54 7.11 -10.01
CA GLU A 29 -2.92 6.15 -10.93
C GLU A 29 -3.48 4.72 -10.72
N PHE A 30 -3.57 4.25 -9.47
CA PHE A 30 -4.16 2.95 -9.17
C PHE A 30 -5.62 2.85 -9.60
N LYS A 31 -6.41 3.90 -9.36
CA LYS A 31 -7.81 3.95 -9.77
C LYS A 31 -7.95 3.93 -11.29
N ALA A 32 -7.07 4.62 -12.02
CA ALA A 32 -7.04 4.63 -13.48
C ALA A 32 -6.68 3.27 -14.08
N LYS A 33 -5.76 2.53 -13.44
CA LYS A 33 -5.42 1.15 -13.83
C LYS A 33 -6.59 0.18 -13.67
N ASN A 34 -7.59 0.52 -12.86
CA ASN A 34 -8.84 -0.23 -12.71
C ASN A 34 -8.61 -1.73 -12.40
N TYR A 35 -7.55 -2.05 -11.66
CA TYR A 35 -7.17 -3.44 -11.41
C TYR A 35 -8.26 -4.15 -10.59
N ARG A 36 -8.65 -5.36 -11.00
CA ARG A 36 -9.81 -6.05 -10.42
C ARG A 36 -9.53 -6.53 -8.99
N PHE A 37 -8.32 -6.99 -8.72
CA PHE A 37 -7.97 -7.69 -7.48
C PHE A 37 -7.41 -6.76 -6.39
N ASN A 38 -7.14 -5.51 -6.72
CA ASN A 38 -6.63 -4.52 -5.78
C ASN A 38 -7.16 -3.15 -6.17
N ARG A 39 -8.06 -2.60 -5.35
CA ARG A 39 -8.76 -1.32 -5.57
C ARG A 39 -8.59 -0.49 -4.30
N PRO A 40 -7.39 0.05 -4.07
CA PRO A 40 -7.08 0.69 -2.80
C PRO A 40 -7.84 2.01 -2.69
N SER A 41 -8.34 2.30 -1.49
CA SER A 41 -8.96 3.59 -1.16
C SER A 41 -7.92 4.57 -0.63
N LEU A 42 -8.18 5.86 -0.79
CA LEU A 42 -7.48 6.93 -0.07
C LEU A 42 -8.22 7.21 1.24
N GLU A 43 -7.54 7.06 2.36
CA GLU A 43 -8.09 7.27 3.70
C GLU A 43 -7.34 8.39 4.43
N THR A 44 -8.05 9.13 5.29
CA THR A 44 -7.44 10.06 6.23
C THR A 44 -7.52 9.46 7.63
N THR A 45 -6.38 9.31 8.30
CA THR A 45 -6.31 8.72 9.63
C THR A 45 -6.65 9.72 10.74
N PRO A 46 -6.98 9.25 11.96
CA PRO A 46 -7.22 10.13 13.11
C PRO A 46 -6.02 11.02 13.52
N TRP A 47 -4.80 10.65 13.13
CA TRP A 47 -3.57 11.42 13.40
C TRP A 47 -3.10 12.22 12.18
N GLN A 48 -4.03 12.60 11.29
CA GLN A 48 -3.82 13.54 10.19
C GLN A 48 -2.76 13.07 9.16
N THR A 49 -2.78 11.78 8.81
CA THR A 49 -2.04 11.27 7.64
C THR A 49 -2.99 10.78 6.57
N LYS A 50 -2.60 10.92 5.31
CA LYS A 50 -3.29 10.30 4.18
C LYS A 50 -2.66 8.93 3.91
N GLU A 51 -3.48 7.91 3.71
CA GLU A 51 -3.04 6.53 3.54
C GLU A 51 -3.69 5.84 2.35
N VAL A 52 -2.90 4.99 1.69
CA VAL A 52 -3.34 4.08 0.62
C VAL A 52 -2.74 2.71 0.90
N THR A 53 -3.59 1.71 1.07
CA THR A 53 -3.14 0.33 1.36
C THR A 53 -3.35 -0.57 0.16
N VAL A 54 -2.28 -1.22 -0.29
CA VAL A 54 -2.30 -2.23 -1.36
C VAL A 54 -1.93 -3.60 -0.80
N ILE A 55 -2.44 -4.65 -1.45
CA ILE A 55 -2.07 -6.04 -1.18
C ILE A 55 -1.12 -6.51 -2.28
N ASP A 56 0.04 -7.03 -1.90
CA ASP A 56 0.99 -7.64 -2.84
C ASP A 56 0.51 -9.05 -3.29
N PRO A 57 1.13 -9.65 -4.33
CA PRO A 57 0.73 -10.98 -4.80
C PRO A 57 0.85 -12.11 -3.76
N PHE A 58 1.62 -11.89 -2.69
CA PHE A 58 1.90 -12.87 -1.64
C PHE A 58 1.01 -12.67 -0.40
N GLY A 59 0.08 -11.72 -0.44
CA GLY A 59 -0.89 -11.45 0.63
C GLY A 59 -0.40 -10.47 1.71
N ASN A 60 0.74 -9.80 1.52
CA ASN A 60 1.21 -8.76 2.43
C ASN A 60 0.46 -7.45 2.20
N ARG A 61 0.24 -6.68 3.26
CA ARG A 61 -0.33 -5.33 3.20
C ARG A 61 0.78 -4.28 3.24
N LEU A 62 0.77 -3.40 2.25
CA LEU A 62 1.67 -2.25 2.16
C LEU A 62 0.82 -0.98 2.24
N THR A 63 0.92 -0.28 3.37
CA THR A 63 0.24 0.99 3.62
C THR A 63 1.20 2.13 3.36
N PHE A 64 1.02 2.83 2.25
CA PHE A 64 1.74 4.09 1.98
C PHE A 64 1.05 5.21 2.76
N PHE A 65 1.81 6.03 3.48
CA PHE A 65 1.28 7.19 4.19
C PHE A 65 2.08 8.46 3.95
N GLU A 66 1.40 9.59 3.99
CA GLU A 66 1.96 10.93 3.81
C GLU A 66 1.42 11.81 4.95
N ARG A 67 2.32 12.58 5.57
CA ARG A 67 1.97 13.61 6.55
C ARG A 67 1.61 14.90 5.80
N ASP A 68 0.62 15.63 6.30
CA ASP A 68 0.33 16.99 5.80
C ASP A 68 1.48 17.96 6.12
#